data_AF-A0A5M6DEP1-F1
#
_entry.id   AF-A0A5M6DEP1-F1
#
_cell.length_a   1.000
_cell.length_b   1.000
_cell.length_c   1.000
_cell.angle_alpha   90.00
_cell.angle_beta   90.00
_cell.angle_gamma   90.00
#
_symmetry.space_group_name_H-M   'P 1'
#
loop_
_entity.id
_entity.type
_entity.pdbx_description
1 polymer ?
#
loop_
_entity_poly.entity_id
_entity_poly.type
_entity_poly.pdbx_seq_one_letter_code
_entity_poly.pdbx_strand_id
1 'polypeptide(L)'
;MKYQIIKSVTGRSIKYSCPKCHTVLRSALREAGQSDACPSCGNAFIVPGQKERAEFEAIREAKRREKLEAKERERARRQQESLQAAAEKDAENQRIEMAKRERSMREARAAQSLAGSCFDIAMHDWSTGAPWAYECIELGTLSGNWQSEMKVLLNNMASKGWEFYRTESLTAERPNGCLAALFGSPTSTYEVAVLVFRRPASVITREIDVKSELGLV
;
A
#
# COMPACT_ATOMS: atom_id res chain seq x y z
N MET A 1 22.67 67.32 24.79
CA MET A 1 23.69 66.71 23.90
C MET A 1 23.00 66.32 22.60
N LYS A 2 23.47 66.78 21.43
CA LYS A 2 22.89 66.38 20.13
C LYS A 2 23.55 65.06 19.68
N TYR A 3 22.76 64.13 19.18
CA TYR A 3 23.25 62.87 18.59
C TYR A 3 22.54 62.60 17.26
N GLN A 4 23.14 61.78 16.42
CA GLN A 4 22.62 61.39 15.10
C GLN A 4 22.73 59.87 14.94
N ILE A 5 21.65 59.22 14.49
CA ILE A 5 21.66 57.79 14.17
C ILE A 5 22.05 57.61 12.71
N ILE A 6 23.14 56.90 12.47
CA ILE A 6 23.65 56.57 11.14
C ILE A 6 23.28 55.12 10.83
N LYS A 7 22.63 54.92 9.67
CA LYS A 7 22.37 53.58 9.12
C LYS A 7 23.58 53.18 8.27
N SER A 8 24.28 52.11 8.64
CA SER A 8 25.35 51.49 7.85
C SER A 8 24.92 50.11 7.36
N VAL A 9 25.66 49.58 6.38
CA VAL A 9 25.47 48.20 5.86
C VAL A 9 25.61 47.16 6.98
N THR A 10 26.49 47.42 7.94
CA THR A 10 26.79 46.54 9.08
C THR A 10 25.86 46.73 10.28
N GLY A 11 25.04 47.78 10.33
CA GLY A 11 24.12 48.02 11.45
C GLY A 11 23.69 49.48 11.62
N ARG A 12 23.20 49.82 12.82
CA ARG A 12 22.90 51.21 13.21
C ARG A 12 23.92 51.66 14.24
N SER A 13 24.53 52.81 14.01
CA SER A 13 25.47 53.45 14.93
C SER A 13 24.97 54.83 15.33
N ILE A 14 25.43 55.30 16.48
CA ILE A 14 25.06 56.61 17.03
C ILE A 14 26.31 57.47 17.04
N LYS A 15 26.25 58.62 16.36
CA LYS A 15 27.30 59.65 16.37
C LYS A 15 26.90 60.72 17.38
N TYR A 16 27.76 61.00 18.34
CA TYR A 16 27.52 62.00 19.39
C TYR A 16 28.85 62.65 19.81
N SER A 17 28.78 63.76 20.56
CA SER A 17 29.96 64.47 21.04
C SER A 17 30.09 64.32 22.56
N CYS A 18 31.31 64.09 23.06
CA CYS A 18 31.61 64.04 24.50
C CYS A 18 31.12 65.31 25.23
N PRO A 19 30.54 65.21 26.45
CA PRO A 19 30.03 66.39 27.15
C PRO A 19 31.15 67.30 27.69
N LYS A 20 32.37 66.78 27.87
CA LYS A 20 33.51 67.48 28.46
C LYS A 20 34.49 68.03 27.42
N CYS A 21 34.97 67.20 26.49
CA CYS A 21 35.98 67.59 25.50
C CYS A 21 35.44 67.76 24.07
N HIS A 22 34.14 67.54 23.86
CA HIS A 22 33.46 67.64 22.56
C HIS A 22 34.00 66.77 21.42
N THR A 23 34.94 65.83 21.68
CA THR A 23 35.37 64.82 20.71
C THR A 23 34.16 64.06 20.16
N VAL A 24 34.11 63.90 18.83
CA VAL A 24 33.06 63.16 18.14
C VAL A 24 33.33 61.66 18.28
N LEU A 25 32.41 60.94 18.91
CA LEU A 25 32.46 59.50 19.12
C LEU A 25 31.37 58.81 18.31
N ARG A 26 31.59 57.51 18.04
CA ARG A 26 30.62 56.63 17.40
C ARG A 26 30.51 55.34 18.21
N SER A 27 29.29 55.00 18.62
CA SER A 27 28.99 53.76 19.34
C SER A 27 27.92 52.96 18.60
N ALA A 28 27.82 51.67 18.86
CA ALA A 28 26.74 50.86 18.29
C ALA A 28 25.41 51.22 18.96
N LEU A 29 24.27 51.12 18.23
CA LEU A 29 22.94 51.34 18.83
C LEU A 29 22.65 50.40 20.02
N ARG A 30 23.34 49.26 20.10
CA ARG A 30 23.23 48.29 21.21
C ARG A 30 23.89 48.75 22.51
N GLU A 31 24.80 49.72 22.43
CA GLU A 31 25.50 50.32 23.58
C GLU A 31 24.73 51.53 24.13
N ALA A 32 23.66 51.97 23.45
CA ALA A 32 22.85 53.09 23.92
C ALA A 32 22.25 52.79 25.30
N GLY A 33 22.37 53.76 26.20
CA GLY A 33 21.99 53.63 27.61
C GLY A 33 23.04 52.98 28.52
N GLN A 34 24.17 52.50 27.99
CA GLN A 34 25.28 52.00 28.80
C GLN A 34 26.23 53.12 29.21
N SER A 35 26.93 52.93 30.34
CA SER A 35 28.02 53.81 30.77
C SER A 35 29.28 53.52 29.96
N ASP A 36 29.85 54.54 29.34
CA ASP A 36 31.09 54.47 28.57
C ASP A 36 32.02 55.62 28.97
N ALA A 37 33.31 55.51 28.66
CA ALA A 37 34.33 56.50 29.01
C ALA A 37 34.93 57.13 27.75
N CYS A 38 35.10 58.45 27.76
CA CYS A 38 35.67 59.13 26.59
C CYS A 38 37.16 58.79 26.46
N PRO A 39 37.64 58.26 25.32
CA PRO A 39 39.04 57.90 25.14
C PRO A 39 39.98 59.11 25.15
N SER A 40 39.48 60.31 24.86
CA SER A 40 40.28 61.54 24.85
C SER A 40 40.43 62.21 26.22
N CYS A 41 39.45 62.08 27.12
CA CYS A 41 39.44 62.81 28.40
C CYS A 41 39.11 61.98 29.63
N GLY A 42 38.82 60.70 29.48
CA GLY A 42 38.49 59.77 30.56
C GLY A 42 37.14 59.98 31.24
N ASN A 43 36.34 60.97 30.82
CA ASN A 43 35.06 61.26 31.46
C ASN A 43 34.04 60.14 31.20
N ALA A 44 33.46 59.57 32.26
CA ALA A 44 32.35 58.63 32.16
C ALA A 44 31.05 59.34 31.77
N PHE A 45 30.27 58.76 30.85
CA PHE A 45 28.98 59.29 30.42
C PHE A 45 28.04 58.15 30.00
N ILE A 46 26.74 58.41 29.89
CA ILE A 46 25.76 57.46 29.34
C ILE A 46 25.61 57.73 27.85
N VAL A 47 25.77 56.68 27.03
CA VAL A 47 25.61 56.78 25.58
C VAL A 47 24.16 57.17 25.24
N PRO A 48 23.92 58.27 24.51
CA PRO A 48 22.56 58.69 24.15
C PRO A 48 21.89 57.71 23.16
N GLY A 49 20.56 57.67 23.12
CA GLY A 49 19.79 56.86 22.17
C GLY A 49 19.08 55.63 22.76
N GLN A 50 18.82 55.61 24.08
CA GLN A 50 18.17 54.49 24.76
C GLN A 50 16.77 54.19 24.22
N LYS A 51 16.00 55.21 23.84
CA LYS A 51 14.65 55.04 23.29
C LYS A 51 14.69 54.31 21.95
N GLU A 52 15.59 54.72 21.06
CA GLU A 52 15.72 54.16 19.73
C GLU A 52 16.31 52.74 19.75
N ARG A 53 17.10 52.42 20.77
CA ARG A 53 17.51 51.03 21.06
C ARG A 53 16.31 50.18 21.44
N ALA A 54 15.49 50.63 22.39
CA ALA A 54 14.31 49.88 22.82
C ALA A 54 13.32 49.66 21.67
N GLU A 55 13.07 50.68 20.85
CA GLU A 55 12.24 50.57 19.64
C GLU A 55 12.81 49.56 18.64
N PHE A 56 14.12 49.59 18.39
CA PHE A 56 14.76 48.65 17.48
C PHE A 56 14.71 47.20 17.97
N GLU A 57 14.90 46.98 19.27
CA GLU A 57 14.78 45.67 19.89
C GLU A 57 13.34 45.15 19.79
N ALA A 58 12.33 45.98 20.08
CA ALA A 58 10.92 45.63 19.93
C ALA A 58 10.55 45.26 18.48
N ILE A 59 10.99 46.05 17.50
CA ILE A 59 10.78 45.73 16.07
C ILE A 59 11.45 44.40 15.70
N ARG A 60 12.67 44.17 16.20
CA ARG A 60 13.41 42.92 15.91
C ARG A 60 12.72 41.71 16.53
N GLU A 61 12.20 41.85 17.74
CA GLU A 61 11.43 40.80 18.42
C GLU A 61 10.11 40.52 17.70
N ALA A 62 9.36 41.55 17.32
CA ALA A 62 8.13 41.41 16.55
C ALA A 62 8.38 40.65 15.23
N LYS A 63 9.44 41.01 14.49
CA LYS A 63 9.84 40.27 13.28
C LYS A 63 10.26 38.82 13.54
N ARG A 64 10.88 38.54 14.69
CA ARG A 64 11.22 37.15 15.07
C ARG A 64 9.98 36.33 15.37
N ARG A 65 9.00 36.93 16.05
CA ARG A 65 7.69 36.31 16.34
C ARG A 65 6.91 36.03 15.07
N GLU A 66 6.77 37.03 14.19
CA GLU A 66 6.13 36.87 12.89
C GLU A 66 6.77 35.75 12.05
N LYS A 67 8.12 35.71 12.00
CA LYS A 67 8.84 34.65 11.29
C LYS A 67 8.63 33.26 11.91
N LEU A 68 8.49 33.18 13.24
CA LEU A 68 8.23 31.91 13.93
C LEU A 68 6.81 31.43 13.63
N GLU A 69 5.82 32.31 13.76
CA GLU A 69 4.41 32.03 13.45
C GLU A 69 4.23 31.64 11.98
N ALA A 70 4.90 32.31 11.05
CA ALA A 70 4.87 31.94 9.63
C ALA A 70 5.44 30.54 9.38
N LYS A 71 6.56 30.18 10.02
CA LYS A 71 7.14 28.84 9.94
C LYS A 71 6.23 27.78 10.53
N GLU A 72 5.53 28.09 11.63
CA GLU A 72 4.58 27.19 12.26
C GLU A 72 3.36 26.95 11.37
N ARG A 73 2.79 28.01 10.78
CA ARG A 73 1.70 27.91 9.80
C ARG A 73 2.11 27.07 8.59
N GLU A 74 3.32 27.25 8.08
CA GLU A 74 3.82 26.45 6.96
C GLU A 74 3.96 24.96 7.35
N ARG A 75 4.47 24.65 8.54
CA ARG A 75 4.56 23.28 9.05
C ARG A 75 3.18 22.64 9.21
N ALA A 76 2.23 23.38 9.78
CA ALA A 76 0.85 22.93 9.94
C ALA A 76 0.20 22.64 8.58
N ARG A 77 0.40 23.50 7.57
CA ARG A 77 -0.09 23.28 6.21
C ARG A 77 0.49 21.99 5.60
N ARG A 78 1.82 21.81 5.67
CA ARG A 78 2.48 20.59 5.17
C ARG A 78 2.02 19.33 5.89
N GLN A 79 1.78 19.41 7.20
CA GLN A 79 1.22 18.29 7.97
C GLN A 79 -0.21 17.97 7.53
N GLN A 80 -1.06 18.97 7.33
CA GLN A 80 -2.42 18.77 6.85
C GLN A 80 -2.46 18.19 5.44
N GLU A 81 -1.64 18.71 4.52
CA GLU A 81 -1.49 18.17 3.16
C GLU A 81 -1.03 16.69 3.20
N SER A 82 -0.06 16.37 4.06
CA SER A 82 0.41 15.00 4.24
C SER A 82 -0.67 14.07 4.80
N LEU A 83 -1.48 14.53 5.75
CA LEU A 83 -2.58 13.74 6.33
C LEU A 83 -3.69 13.50 5.30
N GLN A 84 -4.02 14.50 4.49
CA GLN A 84 -5.00 14.39 3.42
C GLN A 84 -4.54 13.40 2.34
N ALA A 85 -3.28 13.52 1.89
CA ALA A 85 -2.72 12.60 0.92
C ALA A 85 -2.66 11.15 1.44
N ALA A 86 -2.35 10.95 2.73
CA ALA A 86 -2.38 9.64 3.36
C ALA A 86 -3.81 9.07 3.39
N ALA A 87 -4.80 9.87 3.81
CA ALA A 87 -6.20 9.47 3.86
C ALA A 87 -6.76 9.12 2.47
N GLU A 88 -6.37 9.87 1.43
CA GLU A 88 -6.77 9.58 0.05
C GLU A 88 -6.18 8.26 -0.45
N LYS A 89 -4.89 8.02 -0.21
CA LYS A 89 -4.22 6.77 -0.56
C LYS A 89 -4.84 5.56 0.16
N ASP A 90 -5.17 5.73 1.44
CA ASP A 90 -5.84 4.69 2.22
C ASP A 90 -7.25 4.39 1.67
N ALA A 91 -8.01 5.42 1.29
CA ALA A 91 -9.32 5.26 0.65
C ALA A 91 -9.23 4.56 -0.72
N GLU A 92 -8.21 4.88 -1.52
CA GLU A 92 -7.95 4.20 -2.79
C GLU A 92 -7.62 2.72 -2.58
N ASN A 93 -6.70 2.41 -1.65
CA ASN A 93 -6.36 1.03 -1.31
C ASN A 93 -7.58 0.22 -0.85
N GLN A 94 -8.46 0.83 -0.04
CA GLN A 94 -9.71 0.20 0.37
C GLN A 94 -10.64 -0.09 -0.81
N ARG A 95 -10.75 0.82 -1.78
CA ARG A 95 -11.55 0.59 -3.01
C ARG A 95 -11.00 -0.57 -3.83
N ILE A 96 -9.68 -0.63 -4.00
CA ILE A 96 -9.02 -1.72 -4.72
C ILE A 96 -9.28 -3.06 -4.02
N GLU A 97 -9.13 -3.12 -2.70
CA GLU A 97 -9.37 -4.34 -1.92
C GLU A 97 -10.85 -4.77 -1.96
N MET A 98 -11.79 -3.83 -1.87
CA MET A 98 -13.21 -4.14 -2.04
C MET A 98 -13.52 -4.70 -3.44
N ALA A 99 -12.94 -4.12 -4.49
CA ALA A 99 -13.13 -4.61 -5.86
C ALA A 99 -12.54 -6.01 -6.07
N LYS A 100 -11.37 -6.30 -5.47
CA LYS A 100 -10.78 -7.66 -5.49
C LYS A 100 -11.68 -8.67 -4.77
N ARG A 101 -12.20 -8.31 -3.59
CA ARG A 101 -13.13 -9.17 -2.84
C ARG A 101 -14.40 -9.45 -3.64
N GLU A 102 -14.97 -8.43 -4.28
CA GLU A 102 -16.16 -8.60 -5.11
C GLU A 102 -15.89 -9.53 -6.30
N ARG A 103 -14.75 -9.37 -6.98
CA ARG A 103 -14.34 -10.27 -8.07
C ARG A 103 -14.22 -11.71 -7.58
N SER A 104 -13.52 -11.93 -6.47
CA SER A 104 -13.36 -13.26 -5.87
C SER A 104 -14.70 -13.89 -5.49
N MET A 105 -15.65 -13.12 -4.94
CA MET A 105 -16.99 -13.61 -4.65
C MET A 105 -17.78 -13.98 -5.92
N ARG A 106 -17.65 -13.19 -7.00
CA ARG A 106 -18.30 -13.51 -8.28
C ARG A 106 -17.73 -14.79 -8.89
N GLU A 107 -16.42 -14.96 -8.87
CA GLU A 107 -15.73 -16.17 -9.33
C GLU A 107 -16.15 -17.40 -8.51
N ALA A 108 -16.20 -17.28 -7.18
CA ALA A 108 -16.66 -18.37 -6.30
C ALA A 108 -18.12 -18.76 -6.59
N ARG A 109 -19.01 -17.78 -6.80
CA ARG A 109 -20.42 -18.03 -7.15
C ARG A 109 -20.56 -18.71 -8.52
N ALA A 110 -19.75 -18.31 -9.50
CA ALA A 110 -19.73 -18.95 -10.82
C ALA A 110 -19.25 -20.40 -10.74
N ALA A 111 -18.20 -20.69 -9.96
CA ALA A 111 -17.70 -22.04 -9.75
C ALA A 111 -18.73 -22.96 -9.07
N GLN A 112 -19.44 -22.46 -8.06
CA GLN A 112 -20.53 -23.22 -7.41
C GLN A 112 -21.66 -23.55 -8.38
N SER A 113 -21.99 -22.65 -9.32
CA SER A 113 -23.02 -22.90 -10.33
C SER A 113 -22.62 -24.00 -11.32
N LEU A 114 -21.34 -24.13 -11.65
CA LEU A 114 -20.84 -25.18 -12.56
C LEU A 114 -20.80 -26.55 -11.90
N ALA A 115 -20.47 -26.62 -10.59
CA ALA A 115 -20.44 -27.87 -9.85
C ALA A 115 -21.82 -28.57 -9.77
N GLY A 116 -22.92 -27.81 -9.84
CA GLY A 116 -24.28 -28.35 -9.88
C GLY A 116 -24.66 -29.05 -11.20
N SER A 117 -23.84 -28.95 -12.26
CA SER A 117 -24.15 -29.46 -13.61
C SER A 117 -23.49 -30.81 -13.95
N CYS A 118 -22.65 -31.37 -13.07
CA CYS A 118 -21.87 -32.58 -13.39
C CYS A 118 -22.46 -33.90 -12.87
N PHE A 119 -23.62 -33.88 -12.22
CA PHE A 119 -24.19 -35.08 -11.57
C PHE A 119 -24.92 -36.05 -12.53
N ASP A 120 -25.12 -35.68 -13.81
CA ASP A 120 -26.00 -36.43 -14.72
C ASP A 120 -25.31 -37.47 -15.64
N ILE A 121 -23.99 -37.67 -15.58
CA ILE A 121 -23.27 -38.58 -16.52
C ILE A 121 -22.98 -39.99 -15.91
N ALA A 122 -23.40 -40.28 -14.69
CA ALA A 122 -23.08 -41.55 -14.01
C ALA A 122 -24.12 -42.68 -14.21
N MET A 123 -24.73 -42.84 -15.39
CA MET A 123 -25.89 -43.75 -15.56
C MET A 123 -25.83 -44.89 -16.59
N HIS A 124 -24.66 -45.33 -17.08
CA HIS A 124 -24.60 -46.50 -17.98
C HIS A 124 -23.38 -47.42 -17.79
N ASP A 125 -23.31 -48.14 -16.67
CA ASP A 125 -22.61 -49.45 -16.62
C ASP A 125 -23.21 -50.37 -15.53
N TRP A 126 -24.39 -50.95 -15.82
CA TRP A 126 -25.15 -51.81 -14.90
C TRP A 126 -24.67 -53.27 -14.88
N SER A 127 -23.76 -53.69 -15.77
CA SER A 127 -23.58 -55.13 -16.05
C SER A 127 -22.76 -55.93 -15.03
N THR A 128 -22.10 -55.29 -14.05
CA THR A 128 -21.15 -55.98 -13.14
C THR A 128 -21.60 -56.10 -11.68
N GLY A 129 -22.82 -55.66 -11.32
CA GLY A 129 -23.41 -55.91 -9.99
C GLY A 129 -22.69 -55.27 -8.79
N ALA A 130 -21.52 -54.65 -8.99
CA ALA A 130 -20.85 -53.80 -8.03
C ALA A 130 -20.92 -52.35 -8.55
N PRO A 131 -21.63 -51.44 -7.85
CA PRO A 131 -21.64 -50.04 -8.24
C PRO A 131 -20.24 -49.47 -8.00
N TRP A 132 -19.50 -49.17 -9.07
CA TRP A 132 -18.24 -48.44 -9.01
C TRP A 132 -18.52 -46.96 -9.27
N ALA A 133 -17.94 -46.08 -8.47
CA ALA A 133 -17.83 -44.67 -8.83
C ALA A 133 -16.57 -44.48 -9.69
N TYR A 134 -16.64 -43.57 -10.66
CA TYR A 134 -15.52 -43.23 -11.54
C TYR A 134 -15.20 -41.75 -11.42
N GLU A 135 -13.91 -41.42 -11.49
CA GLU A 135 -13.41 -40.04 -11.54
C GLU A 135 -12.32 -39.95 -12.62
N CYS A 136 -12.45 -38.97 -13.51
CA CYS A 136 -11.54 -38.78 -14.64
C CYS A 136 -10.71 -37.51 -14.42
N ILE A 137 -9.40 -37.60 -14.61
CA ILE A 137 -8.48 -36.47 -14.44
C ILE A 137 -7.67 -36.27 -15.73
N GLU A 138 -7.74 -35.07 -16.31
CA GLU A 138 -7.02 -34.71 -17.53
C GLU A 138 -5.51 -34.57 -17.29
N LEU A 139 -4.70 -35.31 -18.06
CA LEU A 139 -3.22 -35.24 -17.96
C LEU A 139 -2.65 -33.92 -18.48
N GLY A 140 -3.41 -33.15 -19.26
CA GLY A 140 -2.98 -31.85 -19.79
C GLY A 140 -2.78 -30.76 -18.73
N THR A 141 -3.23 -30.99 -17.50
CA THR A 141 -2.98 -30.10 -16.36
C THR A 141 -1.58 -30.27 -15.75
N LEU A 142 -0.87 -31.33 -16.12
CA LEU A 142 0.43 -31.67 -15.57
C LEU A 142 1.55 -30.92 -16.33
N SER A 143 2.34 -30.12 -15.62
CA SER A 143 3.35 -29.24 -16.19
C SER A 143 4.75 -29.83 -16.08
N GLY A 144 5.49 -29.92 -17.18
CA GLY A 144 6.96 -30.11 -17.27
C GLY A 144 7.60 -31.39 -16.69
N ASN A 145 7.10 -31.95 -15.60
CA ASN A 145 7.61 -33.12 -14.89
C ASN A 145 6.45 -34.07 -14.52
N TRP A 146 5.82 -34.62 -15.56
CA TRP A 146 4.63 -35.46 -15.45
C TRP A 146 4.80 -36.66 -14.51
N GLN A 147 6.01 -37.22 -14.39
CA GLN A 147 6.26 -38.37 -13.50
C GLN A 147 6.09 -38.01 -12.02
N SER A 148 6.59 -36.84 -11.61
CA SER A 148 6.52 -36.41 -10.22
C SER A 148 5.10 -36.00 -9.85
N GLU A 149 4.43 -35.25 -10.72
CA GLU A 149 3.06 -34.81 -10.50
C GLU A 149 2.08 -36.00 -10.56
N MET A 150 2.27 -36.96 -11.47
CA MET A 150 1.46 -38.18 -11.54
C MET A 150 1.63 -39.04 -10.28
N LYS A 151 2.85 -39.14 -9.73
CA LYS A 151 3.07 -39.84 -8.45
C LYS A 151 2.31 -39.16 -7.31
N VAL A 152 2.33 -37.84 -7.23
CA VAL A 152 1.56 -37.07 -6.22
C VAL A 152 0.06 -37.30 -6.40
N LEU A 153 -0.43 -37.26 -7.63
CA LEU A 153 -1.83 -37.49 -7.95
C LEU A 153 -2.28 -38.90 -7.57
N LEU A 154 -1.55 -39.93 -7.99
CA LEU A 154 -1.86 -41.33 -7.68
C LEU A 154 -1.90 -41.56 -6.16
N ASN A 155 -0.92 -41.01 -5.43
CA ASN A 155 -0.89 -41.12 -3.97
C ASN A 155 -2.07 -40.38 -3.30
N ASN A 156 -2.44 -39.19 -3.80
CA ASN A 156 -3.58 -38.43 -3.30
C ASN A 156 -4.90 -39.20 -3.54
N MET A 157 -5.09 -39.73 -4.75
CA MET A 157 -6.27 -40.53 -5.10
C MET A 157 -6.34 -41.82 -4.26
N ALA A 158 -5.23 -42.55 -4.15
CA ALA A 158 -5.14 -43.75 -3.32
C ALA A 158 -5.46 -43.46 -1.84
N SER A 159 -5.00 -42.34 -1.29
CA SER A 159 -5.30 -41.94 0.10
C SER A 159 -6.79 -41.69 0.36
N LYS A 160 -7.56 -41.39 -0.69
CA LYS A 160 -9.01 -41.22 -0.67
C LYS A 160 -9.78 -42.52 -1.02
N GLY A 161 -9.06 -43.63 -1.14
CA GLY A 161 -9.62 -44.94 -1.49
C GLY A 161 -9.95 -45.10 -2.97
N TRP A 162 -9.44 -44.25 -3.85
CA TRP A 162 -9.56 -44.43 -5.29
C TRP A 162 -8.45 -45.33 -5.83
N GLU A 163 -8.82 -46.25 -6.71
CA GLU A 163 -7.90 -47.13 -7.40
C GLU A 163 -7.71 -46.66 -8.84
N PHE A 164 -6.47 -46.64 -9.31
CA PHE A 164 -6.19 -46.41 -10.72
C PHE A 164 -6.77 -47.57 -11.55
N TYR A 165 -7.58 -47.26 -12.54
CA TYR A 165 -8.23 -48.26 -13.39
C TYR A 165 -7.56 -48.38 -14.74
N ARG A 166 -7.54 -47.30 -15.51
CA ARG A 166 -6.96 -47.27 -16.86
C ARG A 166 -6.66 -45.84 -17.31
N THR A 167 -5.89 -45.73 -18.38
CA THR A 167 -5.72 -44.49 -19.14
C THR A 167 -6.58 -44.56 -20.39
N GLU A 168 -7.32 -43.51 -20.70
CA GLU A 168 -8.10 -43.38 -21.93
C GLU A 168 -7.70 -42.12 -22.70
N SER A 169 -7.89 -42.15 -24.01
CA SER A 169 -7.84 -40.95 -24.85
C SER A 169 -9.27 -40.56 -25.21
N LEU A 170 -9.66 -39.35 -24.83
CA LEU A 170 -10.97 -38.78 -25.18
C LEU A 170 -10.77 -37.70 -26.24
N THR A 171 -11.64 -37.68 -27.25
CA THR A 171 -11.67 -36.57 -28.20
C THR A 171 -12.50 -35.45 -27.61
N ALA A 172 -11.87 -34.31 -27.33
CA ALA A 172 -12.53 -33.11 -26.86
C ALA A 172 -12.61 -32.07 -27.97
N GLU A 173 -13.69 -31.29 -27.96
CA GLU A 173 -13.85 -30.14 -28.84
C GLU A 173 -13.48 -28.87 -28.07
N ARG A 174 -12.56 -28.06 -28.61
CA ARG A 174 -12.26 -26.73 -28.06
C ARG A 174 -12.97 -25.68 -28.89
N PRO A 175 -13.84 -24.83 -28.31
CA PRO A 175 -14.35 -23.69 -29.04
C PRO A 175 -13.17 -22.81 -29.42
N ASN A 176 -13.06 -22.46 -30.70
CA ASN A 176 -11.99 -21.59 -31.14
C ASN A 176 -12.17 -20.21 -30.48
N GLY A 177 -11.06 -19.51 -30.21
CA GLY A 177 -11.12 -18.16 -29.63
C GLY A 177 -11.98 -17.21 -30.46
N CYS A 178 -12.47 -16.13 -29.85
CA CYS A 178 -13.48 -15.22 -30.42
C CYS A 178 -13.17 -14.76 -31.86
N LEU A 179 -11.88 -14.56 -32.17
CA LEU A 179 -11.40 -14.20 -33.50
C LEU A 179 -11.65 -15.29 -34.55
N ALA A 180 -11.37 -16.56 -34.22
CA ALA A 180 -11.54 -17.68 -35.13
C ALA A 180 -13.02 -18.04 -35.37
N ALA A 181 -13.87 -17.83 -34.37
CA ALA A 181 -15.33 -17.94 -34.54
C ALA A 181 -15.86 -16.91 -35.55
N LEU A 182 -15.29 -15.70 -35.58
CA LEU A 182 -15.71 -14.62 -36.50
C LEU A 182 -15.43 -14.94 -37.98
N PHE A 183 -14.43 -15.76 -38.26
CA PHE A 183 -14.04 -16.18 -39.62
C PHE A 183 -14.60 -17.56 -40.01
N GLY A 184 -15.56 -18.10 -39.25
CA GLY A 184 -16.18 -19.40 -39.56
C GLY A 184 -15.23 -20.58 -39.49
N SER A 185 -14.16 -20.49 -38.68
CA SER A 185 -13.23 -21.61 -38.52
C SER A 185 -13.92 -22.77 -37.79
N PRO A 186 -13.86 -24.01 -38.30
CA PRO A 186 -14.50 -25.16 -37.66
C PRO A 186 -13.88 -25.43 -36.29
N THR A 187 -14.69 -25.89 -35.32
CA THR A 187 -14.23 -26.25 -33.97
C THR A 187 -13.04 -27.21 -34.04
N SER A 188 -11.99 -26.93 -33.28
CA SER A 188 -10.82 -27.79 -33.25
C SER A 188 -11.05 -28.98 -32.32
N THR A 189 -10.88 -30.19 -32.87
CA THR A 189 -10.85 -31.42 -32.09
C THR A 189 -9.43 -31.72 -31.64
N TYR A 190 -9.27 -32.19 -30.42
CA TYR A 190 -7.98 -32.60 -29.87
C TYR A 190 -8.17 -33.83 -28.98
N GLU A 191 -7.18 -34.70 -28.97
CA GLU A 191 -7.17 -35.87 -28.08
C GLU A 191 -6.61 -35.46 -26.71
N VAL A 192 -7.35 -35.79 -25.67
CA VAL A 192 -6.95 -35.59 -24.27
C VAL A 192 -6.77 -36.95 -23.63
N ALA A 193 -5.55 -37.21 -23.14
CA ALA A 193 -5.31 -38.37 -22.32
C ALA A 193 -5.84 -38.11 -20.90
N VAL A 194 -6.69 -39.01 -20.41
CA VAL A 194 -7.30 -38.95 -19.07
C VAL A 194 -6.90 -40.18 -18.26
N LEU A 195 -6.64 -39.98 -16.98
CA LEU A 195 -6.53 -41.07 -16.02
C LEU A 195 -7.90 -41.34 -15.44
N VAL A 196 -8.35 -42.59 -15.53
CA VAL A 196 -9.62 -43.04 -14.97
C VAL A 196 -9.35 -43.75 -13.66
N PHE A 197 -9.94 -43.23 -12.59
CA PHE A 197 -9.93 -43.84 -11.27
C PHE A 197 -11.29 -44.48 -11.00
N ARG A 198 -11.31 -45.55 -10.20
CA ARG A 198 -12.55 -46.18 -9.74
C ARG A 198 -12.52 -46.42 -8.24
N ARG A 199 -13.68 -46.42 -7.60
CA ARG A 199 -13.84 -46.74 -6.17
C ARG A 199 -15.13 -47.55 -5.96
N PRO A 200 -15.15 -48.60 -5.12
CA PRO A 200 -16.39 -49.31 -4.82
C PRO A 200 -17.38 -48.37 -4.12
N ALA A 201 -18.62 -48.27 -4.60
CA ALA A 201 -19.61 -47.34 -4.03
C ALA A 201 -19.99 -47.69 -2.58
N SER A 202 -19.77 -48.93 -2.15
CA SER A 202 -19.95 -49.35 -0.75
C SER A 202 -19.02 -48.63 0.25
N VAL A 203 -17.89 -48.10 -0.22
CA VAL A 203 -16.96 -47.31 0.60
C VAL A 203 -17.47 -45.87 0.75
N ILE A 204 -18.23 -45.37 -0.24
CA ILE A 204 -18.70 -43.99 -0.30
C ILE A 204 -19.81 -43.73 0.73
N THR A 205 -20.73 -44.68 0.88
CA THR A 205 -21.87 -44.55 1.81
C THR A 205 -21.42 -44.47 3.27
N ARG A 206 -20.34 -45.17 3.65
CA ARG A 206 -19.81 -45.12 5.02
C ARG A 206 -19.17 -43.78 5.39
N GLU A 207 -18.57 -43.06 4.44
CA GLU A 207 -17.98 -41.73 4.72
C GLU A 207 -19.06 -40.65 4.96
N ILE A 208 -20.24 -40.80 4.35
CA ILE A 208 -21.36 -39.87 4.52
C ILE A 208 -22.00 -40.07 5.90
N ASP A 209 -22.18 -41.31 6.34
CA ASP A 209 -22.72 -41.63 7.67
C ASP A 209 -21.79 -41.18 8.80
N VAL A 210 -20.46 -41.34 8.65
CA VAL A 210 -19.52 -40.91 9.70
C VAL A 210 -19.46 -39.38 9.83
N LYS A 211 -19.62 -38.63 8.73
CA LYS A 211 -19.66 -37.16 8.78
C LYS A 211 -20.96 -36.62 9.39
N SER A 212 -22.09 -37.31 9.15
CA SER A 212 -23.38 -36.92 9.74
C SER A 212 -23.43 -37.21 11.24
N GLU A 213 -22.83 -38.31 11.70
CA GLU A 213 -22.72 -38.63 13.14
C GLU A 213 -21.79 -37.66 13.90
N LEU A 214 -20.79 -37.08 13.23
CA LEU A 214 -19.86 -36.11 13.84
C LEU A 214 -20.37 -34.66 13.80
N GLY A 215 -21.57 -34.40 13.25
CA GLY A 215 -22.16 -33.05 13.20
C GLY A 215 -21.35 -32.04 12.39
N LEU A 216 -20.48 -32.51 11.48
CA LEU A 216 -19.65 -31.69 10.61
C LEU A 216 -20.33 -31.60 9.24
N VAL A 217 -21.33 -30.72 9.13
CA VAL A 217 -21.88 -30.24 7.85
C VAL A 217 -21.58 -28.76 7.71
#